data_AF-A0A7C5EJC6-F1
#
_entry.id   AF-A0A7C5EJC6-F1
#
_cell.length_a   1.000
_cell.length_b   1.000
_cell.length_c   1.000
_cell.angle_alpha   90.00
_cell.angle_beta   90.00
_cell.angle_gamma   90.00
#
_symmetry.space_group_name_H-M   'P 1'
#
loop_
_entity.id
_entity.type
_entity.pdbx_description
1 polymer ?
#
loop_
_entity_poly.entity_id
_entity_poly.type
_entity_poly.pdbx_seq_one_letter_code
_entity_poly.pdbx_strand_id
1 'polypeptide(L)'
;MSWGLLSRRERDPKDRPPCSGVTIRGVRYSNSAAKFWCGLIDEVTDEFPRCTRIELSAPVGVALSRRHLFPQLDLQKDMDDLVKLDFEEAMSEAILAMNLMGPPAPVRVRLEAGRESLFEDDLPLDCLDSETFLCLVAWLLEWAGIPQSRWNDEAVRGAFAARDIGRSVTYGLSFRISYQHVSEGLRRMEVGLAFSATRVQ
;
A
#
# COMPACT_ATOMS: atom_id res chain seq x y z
N MET A 1 2.13 15.01 -13.48
CA MET A 1 2.63 13.80 -12.80
C MET A 1 1.95 12.59 -13.42
N SER A 2 2.73 11.79 -14.12
CA SER A 2 2.29 10.51 -14.70
C SER A 2 1.96 9.54 -13.56
N TRP A 3 0.77 8.94 -13.57
CA TRP A 3 0.30 7.96 -12.58
C TRP A 3 0.60 6.52 -13.04
N GLY A 4 1.79 6.27 -13.58
CA GLY A 4 2.22 4.92 -13.96
C GLY A 4 3.14 4.34 -12.89
N LEU A 5 2.60 3.57 -11.94
CA LEU A 5 3.42 2.88 -10.93
C LEU A 5 4.16 1.68 -11.55
N LEU A 6 3.59 1.12 -12.61
CA LEU A 6 4.08 -0.03 -13.38
C LEU A 6 4.36 0.33 -14.84
N SER A 7 3.66 1.34 -15.36
CA SER A 7 3.70 1.76 -16.75
C SER A 7 4.94 2.59 -17.07
N ARG A 8 5.63 2.22 -18.14
CA ARG A 8 6.67 3.05 -18.77
C ARG A 8 6.10 4.04 -19.79
N ARG A 9 4.78 4.08 -19.98
CA ARG A 9 4.13 4.99 -20.93
C ARG A 9 3.55 6.20 -20.19
N GLU A 10 3.88 7.39 -20.65
CA GLU A 10 3.12 8.59 -20.26
C GLU A 10 1.69 8.45 -20.78
N ARG A 11 0.71 8.39 -19.89
CA ARG A 11 -0.71 8.51 -20.25
C ARG A 11 -1.16 9.96 -20.14
N ASP A 12 -1.97 10.41 -21.10
CA ASP A 12 -2.69 11.66 -20.98
C ASP A 12 -3.79 11.49 -19.90
N PRO A 13 -3.81 12.32 -18.83
CA PRO A 13 -4.85 12.28 -17.79
C PRO A 13 -6.29 12.40 -18.33
N LYS A 14 -6.47 12.86 -19.57
CA LYS A 14 -7.78 12.97 -20.23
C LYS A 14 -8.39 11.61 -20.58
N ASP A 15 -7.59 10.56 -20.78
CA ASP A 15 -8.09 9.25 -21.20
C ASP A 15 -8.76 8.48 -20.05
N ARG A 16 -8.33 8.73 -18.81
CA ARG A 16 -8.97 8.20 -17.61
C ARG A 16 -8.73 9.15 -16.43
N PRO A 17 -9.77 9.79 -15.88
CA PRO A 17 -9.59 10.61 -14.69
C PRO A 17 -9.11 9.73 -13.53
N PRO A 18 -8.19 10.24 -12.69
CA PRO A 18 -7.69 9.50 -11.54
C PRO A 18 -8.80 9.26 -10.52
N CYS A 19 -8.64 8.21 -9.70
CA CYS A 19 -9.52 7.96 -8.56
C CYS A 19 -9.46 9.14 -7.60
N SER A 20 -10.57 9.85 -7.40
CA SER A 20 -10.65 10.93 -6.41
C SER A 20 -11.05 10.42 -5.02
N GLY A 21 -11.63 9.23 -4.95
CA GLY A 21 -12.02 8.54 -3.72
C GLY A 21 -13.00 7.41 -3.98
N VAL A 22 -13.20 6.56 -2.97
CA VAL A 22 -14.11 5.41 -3.04
C VAL A 22 -15.07 5.38 -1.85
N THR A 23 -16.23 4.79 -2.06
CA THR A 23 -17.19 4.49 -1.01
C THR A 23 -17.08 3.02 -0.63
N ILE A 24 -16.80 2.73 0.64
CA ILE A 24 -16.69 1.39 1.21
C ILE A 24 -17.65 1.34 2.40
N ARG A 25 -18.57 0.36 2.41
CA ARG A 25 -19.60 0.20 3.47
C ARG A 25 -20.36 1.50 3.78
N GLY A 26 -20.64 2.31 2.75
CA GLY A 26 -21.36 3.59 2.88
C GLY A 26 -20.51 4.79 3.32
N VAL A 27 -19.23 4.59 3.63
CA VAL A 27 -18.31 5.67 4.01
C VAL A 27 -17.41 6.04 2.84
N ARG A 28 -17.25 7.35 2.57
CA ARG A 28 -16.37 7.85 1.52
C ARG A 28 -14.94 8.04 2.05
N TYR A 29 -13.97 7.48 1.33
CA TYR A 29 -12.54 7.62 1.59
C TYR A 29 -11.87 8.31 0.40
N SER A 30 -11.14 9.39 0.66
CA SER A 30 -10.37 10.15 -0.33
C SER A 30 -8.89 10.27 0.03
N ASN A 31 -8.42 9.41 0.94
CA ASN A 31 -7.03 9.35 1.38
C ASN A 31 -6.11 8.76 0.30
N SER A 32 -4.80 8.84 0.53
CA SER A 32 -3.80 8.33 -0.42
C SER A 32 -3.94 6.84 -0.68
N ALA A 33 -4.32 6.03 0.32
CA ALA A 33 -4.56 4.61 0.15
C ALA A 33 -5.69 4.32 -0.85
N ALA A 34 -6.80 5.06 -0.79
CA ALA A 34 -7.92 4.90 -1.72
C ALA A 34 -7.47 5.18 -3.17
N LYS A 35 -6.69 6.24 -3.36
CA LYS A 35 -6.16 6.61 -4.67
C LYS A 35 -5.15 5.59 -5.18
N PHE A 36 -4.24 5.14 -4.31
CA PHE A 36 -3.23 4.14 -4.62
C PHE A 36 -3.86 2.82 -5.06
N TRP A 37 -4.70 2.20 -4.22
CA TRP A 37 -5.24 0.87 -4.50
C TRP A 37 -6.12 0.85 -5.75
N CYS A 38 -6.93 1.90 -5.95
CA CYS A 38 -7.75 2.00 -7.17
C CYS A 38 -6.91 2.30 -8.39
N GLY A 39 -5.90 3.17 -8.27
CA GLY A 39 -4.96 3.49 -9.34
C GLY A 39 -4.18 2.25 -9.80
N LEU A 40 -3.64 1.48 -8.86
CA LEU A 40 -2.94 0.23 -9.15
C LEU A 40 -3.84 -0.77 -9.86
N ILE A 41 -5.09 -0.94 -9.41
CA ILE A 41 -6.05 -1.86 -10.06
C ILE A 41 -6.41 -1.36 -11.46
N ASP A 42 -6.65 -0.06 -11.62
CA ASP A 42 -6.97 0.54 -12.92
C ASP A 42 -5.82 0.34 -13.90
N GLU A 43 -4.59 0.59 -13.46
CA GLU A 43 -3.36 0.41 -14.23
C GLU A 43 -3.16 -1.05 -14.65
N VAL A 44 -3.25 -1.98 -13.70
CA VAL A 44 -3.11 -3.42 -13.97
C VAL A 44 -4.20 -3.92 -14.91
N THR A 45 -5.46 -3.47 -14.73
CA THR A 45 -6.57 -3.88 -15.60
C THR A 45 -6.37 -3.41 -17.04
N ASP A 46 -5.79 -2.23 -17.23
CA ASP A 46 -5.60 -1.65 -18.56
C ASP A 46 -4.35 -2.21 -19.27
N GLU A 47 -3.24 -2.39 -18.56
CA GLU A 47 -1.95 -2.79 -19.16
C GLU A 47 -1.70 -4.28 -19.14
N PHE A 48 -2.30 -4.98 -18.17
CA PHE A 48 -2.17 -6.41 -17.98
C PHE A 48 -3.58 -7.04 -17.87
N PRO A 49 -4.41 -7.00 -18.92
CA PRO A 49 -5.82 -7.43 -18.85
C PRO A 49 -6.00 -8.93 -18.54
N ARG A 50 -4.94 -9.73 -18.67
CA ARG A 50 -4.91 -11.15 -18.26
C ARG A 50 -4.52 -11.36 -16.80
N CYS A 51 -4.09 -10.30 -16.11
CA CYS A 51 -3.67 -10.36 -14.71
C CYS A 51 -4.87 -10.69 -13.82
N THR A 52 -4.68 -11.69 -12.98
CA THR A 52 -5.67 -12.20 -12.02
C THR A 52 -5.27 -11.93 -10.59
N ARG A 53 -3.97 -11.70 -10.34
CA ARG A 53 -3.42 -11.51 -9.00
C ARG A 53 -2.24 -10.54 -9.02
N ILE A 54 -2.22 -9.66 -8.03
CA ILE A 54 -1.11 -8.75 -7.73
C ILE A 54 -0.50 -9.24 -6.42
N GLU A 55 0.81 -9.41 -6.38
CA GLU A 55 1.54 -9.66 -5.15
C GLU A 55 2.49 -8.52 -4.85
N LEU A 56 2.49 -8.07 -3.61
CA LEU A 56 3.39 -7.03 -3.11
C LEU A 56 4.17 -7.61 -1.93
N SER A 57 5.48 -7.43 -1.89
CA SER A 57 6.29 -7.88 -0.77
C SER A 57 7.39 -6.91 -0.39
N ALA A 58 7.64 -6.77 0.92
CA ALA A 58 8.72 -5.96 1.45
C ALA A 58 9.19 -6.50 2.81
N PRO A 59 10.46 -6.30 3.19
CA PRO A 59 10.87 -6.46 4.57
C PRO A 59 10.26 -5.36 5.43
N VAL A 60 9.79 -5.72 6.63
CA VAL A 60 9.13 -4.84 7.58
C VAL A 60 9.70 -5.09 8.98
N GLY A 61 10.11 -4.01 9.65
CA GLY A 61 10.68 -4.05 11.01
C GLY A 61 9.68 -3.79 12.12
N VAL A 62 8.45 -3.35 11.78
CA VAL A 62 7.43 -2.95 12.76
C VAL A 62 6.12 -3.71 12.55
N ALA A 63 5.40 -3.94 13.64
CA ALA A 63 4.09 -4.58 13.61
C ALA A 63 3.01 -3.59 13.16
N LEU A 64 2.06 -4.04 12.34
CA LEU A 64 0.91 -3.24 11.94
C LEU A 64 0.07 -2.83 13.14
N SER A 65 -0.39 -1.58 13.13
CA SER A 65 -1.19 -0.98 14.19
C SER A 65 -2.05 0.14 13.63
N ARG A 66 -3.06 0.58 14.37
CA ARG A 66 -3.93 1.69 13.93
C ARG A 66 -3.21 3.01 13.67
N ARG A 67 -1.99 3.20 14.18
CA ARG A 67 -1.18 4.40 13.90
C ARG A 67 -0.86 4.54 12.41
N HIS A 68 -0.68 3.41 11.71
CA HIS A 68 -0.44 3.36 10.27
C HIS A 68 -1.64 3.88 9.43
N LEU A 69 -2.84 4.01 10.01
CA LEU A 69 -3.98 4.65 9.33
C LEU A 69 -3.86 6.18 9.31
N PHE A 70 -3.05 6.73 10.20
CA PHE A 70 -2.91 8.17 10.45
C PHE A 70 -1.43 8.57 10.56
N PRO A 71 -0.61 8.33 9.53
CA PRO A 71 0.84 8.59 9.59
C PRO A 71 1.18 10.06 9.92
N GLN A 72 0.28 10.99 9.58
CA GLN A 72 0.44 12.41 9.95
C GLN A 72 0.48 12.67 11.46
N LEU A 73 -0.12 11.80 12.28
CA LEU A 73 -0.12 11.96 13.74
C LEU A 73 1.25 11.59 14.34
N ASP A 74 1.89 10.57 13.79
CA ASP A 74 3.24 10.18 14.19
C ASP A 74 4.25 11.24 13.73
N LEU A 75 4.14 11.73 12.47
CA LEU A 75 4.98 12.82 11.98
C LEU A 75 4.86 14.10 12.82
N GLN A 76 3.64 14.49 13.20
CA GLN A 76 3.44 15.67 14.04
C GLN A 76 4.10 15.50 15.41
N LYS A 77 3.97 14.31 16.01
CA LYS A 77 4.60 14.00 17.28
C LYS A 77 6.12 14.02 17.19
N ASP A 78 6.68 13.41 16.14
CA ASP A 78 8.12 13.39 15.91
C ASP A 78 8.66 14.81 15.70
N MET A 79 7.92 15.66 14.97
CA MET A 79 8.25 17.09 14.85
C MET A 79 8.18 17.81 16.20
N ASP A 80 7.14 17.57 17.00
CA ASP A 80 6.98 18.18 18.32
C ASP A 80 8.08 17.74 19.29
N ASP A 81 8.57 16.50 19.17
CA ASP A 81 9.65 15.95 19.98
C ASP A 81 11.03 16.45 19.49
N LEU A 82 11.26 16.54 18.17
CA LEU A 82 12.47 17.13 17.58
C LEU A 82 12.65 18.60 17.94
N VAL A 83 11.56 19.38 18.04
CA VAL A 83 11.61 20.78 18.48
C VAL A 83 12.08 20.94 19.93
N LYS A 84 11.99 19.89 20.74
CA LYS A 84 12.44 19.89 22.14
C LYS A 84 13.93 19.52 22.29
N LEU A 85 14.53 18.94 21.26
CA LEU A 85 15.94 18.55 21.24
C LEU A 85 16.81 19.70 20.75
N ASP A 86 18.06 19.76 21.21
CA ASP A 86 19.03 20.60 20.53
C ASP A 86 19.41 20.00 19.15
N PHE A 87 19.97 20.82 18.27
CA PHE A 87 20.28 20.40 16.90
C PHE A 87 21.30 19.23 16.83
N GLU A 88 22.24 19.15 17.77
CA GLU A 88 23.25 18.09 17.80
C GLU A 88 22.65 16.76 18.28
N GLU A 89 21.77 16.80 19.28
CA GLU A 89 20.99 15.67 19.78
C GLU A 89 20.04 15.15 18.70
N ALA A 90 19.28 16.03 18.04
CA ALA A 90 18.39 15.65 16.95
C ALA A 90 19.13 15.00 15.76
N MET A 91 20.28 15.55 15.37
CA MET A 91 21.09 14.99 14.29
C MET A 91 21.73 13.66 14.68
N SER A 92 22.18 13.52 15.93
CA SER A 92 22.73 12.27 16.46
C SER A 92 21.66 11.17 16.49
N GLU A 93 20.46 11.46 16.98
CA GLU A 93 19.34 10.50 17.00
C GLU A 93 18.94 10.05 15.59
N ALA A 94 18.85 10.98 14.63
CA ALA A 94 18.53 10.65 13.25
C ALA A 94 19.59 9.72 12.62
N ILE A 95 20.88 9.99 12.85
CA ILE A 95 21.98 9.14 12.38
C ILE A 95 21.91 7.76 13.05
N LEU A 96 21.61 7.69 14.35
CA LEU A 96 21.53 6.44 15.09
C LEU A 96 20.37 5.58 14.59
N ALA A 97 19.20 6.17 14.36
CA ALA A 97 18.03 5.50 13.79
C ALA A 97 18.32 4.95 12.38
N MET A 98 18.94 5.77 11.51
CA MET A 98 19.32 5.35 10.16
C MET A 98 20.38 4.24 10.17
N ASN A 99 21.36 4.30 11.06
CA ASN A 99 22.40 3.27 11.18
C ASN A 99 21.86 1.94 11.73
N LEU A 100 20.82 1.99 12.58
CA LEU A 100 20.25 0.81 13.20
C LEU A 100 19.28 0.07 12.26
N MET A 101 18.46 0.82 11.52
CA MET A 101 17.38 0.24 10.69
C MET A 101 17.73 0.17 9.20
N GLY A 102 18.71 0.95 8.74
CA GLY A 102 18.97 1.16 7.31
C GLY A 102 17.87 2.00 6.64
N PRO A 103 18.04 2.37 5.36
CA PRO A 103 16.98 3.04 4.62
C PRO A 103 15.78 2.09 4.40
N PRO A 104 14.56 2.63 4.26
CA PRO A 104 13.40 1.85 3.86
C PRO A 104 13.67 1.04 2.58
N ALA A 105 13.25 -0.22 2.58
CA ALA A 105 13.48 -1.12 1.46
C ALA A 105 12.43 -0.91 0.35
N PRO A 106 12.76 -1.21 -0.92
CA PRO A 106 11.77 -1.17 -1.99
C PRO A 106 10.72 -2.27 -1.82
N VAL A 107 9.51 -1.98 -2.28
CA VAL A 107 8.43 -2.96 -2.38
C VAL A 107 8.53 -3.69 -3.70
N ARG A 108 8.65 -5.02 -3.66
CA ARG A 108 8.59 -5.85 -4.87
C ARG A 108 7.15 -6.07 -5.28
N VAL A 109 6.85 -5.90 -6.56
CA VAL A 109 5.56 -6.22 -7.17
C VAL A 109 5.68 -7.40 -8.13
N ARG A 110 4.69 -8.30 -8.12
CA ARG A 110 4.55 -9.39 -9.09
C ARG A 110 3.12 -9.45 -9.60
N LEU A 111 2.94 -9.54 -10.92
CA LEU A 111 1.64 -9.67 -11.57
C LEU A 111 1.50 -11.08 -12.16
N GLU A 112 0.39 -11.75 -11.88
CA GLU A 112 0.20 -13.16 -12.25
C GLU A 112 -1.11 -13.39 -13.03
N ALA A 113 -1.01 -14.20 -14.10
CA ALA A 113 -2.14 -14.79 -14.81
C ALA A 113 -2.18 -16.30 -14.52
N GLY A 114 -2.81 -16.69 -13.41
CA GLY A 114 -2.79 -18.08 -12.95
C GLY A 114 -1.39 -18.53 -12.52
N ARG A 115 -0.70 -19.29 -13.38
CA ARG A 115 0.69 -19.77 -13.13
C ARG A 115 1.75 -18.99 -13.92
N GLU A 116 1.34 -18.10 -14.82
CA GLU A 116 2.23 -17.27 -15.62
C GLU A 116 2.55 -15.97 -14.87
N SER A 117 3.85 -15.67 -14.70
CA SER A 117 4.30 -14.34 -14.24
C SER A 117 4.30 -13.38 -15.43
N LEU A 118 3.51 -12.32 -15.34
CA LEU A 118 3.39 -11.29 -16.38
C LEU A 118 4.39 -10.15 -16.20
N PHE A 119 4.72 -9.85 -14.94
CA PHE A 119 5.60 -8.76 -14.56
C PHE A 119 6.15 -9.01 -13.16
N GLU A 120 7.42 -8.69 -12.94
CA GLU A 120 8.05 -8.74 -11.62
C GLU A 120 9.17 -7.68 -11.59
N ASP A 121 9.07 -6.73 -10.66
CA ASP A 121 10.08 -5.68 -10.48
C ASP A 121 10.03 -5.10 -9.06
N ASP A 122 11.08 -4.39 -8.67
CA ASP A 122 11.09 -3.57 -7.47
C ASP A 122 10.51 -2.19 -7.80
N LEU A 123 9.54 -1.74 -7.01
CA LEU A 123 8.95 -0.41 -7.18
C LEU A 123 9.99 0.68 -6.82
N PRO A 124 10.00 1.81 -7.55
CA PRO A 124 10.86 2.93 -7.22
C PRO A 124 10.62 3.40 -5.77
N LEU A 125 11.70 3.67 -5.02
CA LEU A 125 11.63 4.07 -3.61
C LEU A 125 10.88 5.40 -3.40
N ASP A 126 10.93 6.29 -4.37
CA ASP A 126 10.18 7.55 -4.39
C ASP A 126 8.67 7.35 -4.66
N CYS A 127 8.28 6.18 -5.15
CA CYS A 127 6.88 5.81 -5.39
C CYS A 127 6.28 5.03 -4.21
N LEU A 128 6.97 3.98 -3.75
CA LEU A 128 6.52 3.17 -2.63
C LEU A 128 7.68 2.43 -1.94
N ASP A 129 7.96 2.81 -0.71
CA ASP A 129 8.88 2.12 0.20
C ASP A 129 8.16 1.19 1.21
N SER A 130 8.93 0.42 1.98
CA SER A 130 8.44 -0.54 2.97
C SER A 130 7.63 0.07 4.12
N GLU A 131 7.88 1.32 4.51
CA GLU A 131 7.16 2.01 5.60
C GLU A 131 5.83 2.57 5.11
N THR A 132 5.84 3.24 3.95
CA THR A 132 4.64 3.70 3.26
C THR A 132 3.73 2.51 2.92
N PHE A 133 4.31 1.36 2.56
CA PHE A 133 3.58 0.13 2.30
C PHE A 133 2.75 -0.33 3.49
N LEU A 134 3.28 -0.27 4.71
CA LEU A 134 2.53 -0.62 5.93
C LEU A 134 1.28 0.25 6.10
N CYS A 135 1.39 1.54 5.79
CA CYS A 135 0.25 2.46 5.82
C CYS A 135 -0.84 2.04 4.84
N LEU A 136 -0.46 1.62 3.63
CA LEU A 136 -1.41 1.15 2.62
C LEU A 136 -2.08 -0.17 3.01
N VAL A 137 -1.32 -1.10 3.60
CA VAL A 137 -1.83 -2.41 4.04
C VAL A 137 -2.77 -2.29 5.23
N ALA A 138 -2.49 -1.38 6.17
CA ALA A 138 -3.40 -1.08 7.28
C ALA A 138 -4.82 -0.70 6.79
N TRP A 139 -4.91 0.06 5.69
CA TRP A 139 -6.20 0.42 5.09
C TRP A 139 -6.94 -0.77 4.49
N LEU A 140 -6.25 -1.76 3.90
CA LEU A 140 -6.91 -2.99 3.43
C LEU A 140 -7.57 -3.75 4.59
N LEU A 141 -6.87 -3.86 5.71
CA LEU A 141 -7.36 -4.52 6.92
C LEU A 141 -8.54 -3.77 7.54
N GLU A 142 -8.44 -2.45 7.65
CA GLU A 142 -9.51 -1.59 8.17
C GLU A 142 -10.76 -1.66 7.29
N TRP A 143 -10.63 -1.55 5.97
CA TRP A 143 -11.77 -1.62 5.05
C TRP A 143 -12.43 -3.00 5.00
N ALA A 144 -11.66 -4.08 5.17
CA ALA A 144 -12.20 -5.41 5.38
C ALA A 144 -12.84 -5.61 6.77
N GLY A 145 -12.68 -4.66 7.71
CA GLY A 145 -13.18 -4.77 9.07
C GLY A 145 -12.49 -5.84 9.90
N ILE A 146 -11.22 -6.12 9.61
CA ILE A 146 -10.42 -7.05 10.42
C ILE A 146 -10.08 -6.35 11.73
N PRO A 147 -10.37 -6.94 12.90
CA PRO A 147 -10.00 -6.32 14.18
C PRO A 147 -8.49 -6.19 14.32
N GLN A 148 -8.01 -5.08 14.88
CA GLN A 148 -6.57 -4.79 15.01
C GLN A 148 -5.78 -5.91 15.70
N SER A 149 -6.39 -6.60 16.67
CA SER A 149 -5.79 -7.73 17.38
C SER A 149 -5.35 -8.87 16.46
N ARG A 150 -5.84 -8.92 15.22
CA ARG A 150 -5.53 -9.95 14.22
C ARG A 150 -4.66 -9.49 13.07
N TRP A 151 -4.26 -8.20 13.03
CA TRP A 151 -3.52 -7.64 11.89
C TRP A 151 -2.13 -8.27 11.70
N ASN A 152 -1.57 -8.83 12.77
CA ASN A 152 -0.23 -9.42 12.81
C ASN A 152 -0.27 -10.95 13.00
N ASP A 153 -1.42 -11.60 12.82
CA ASP A 153 -1.50 -13.07 12.75
C ASP A 153 -0.63 -13.57 11.58
N GLU A 154 -0.10 -14.79 11.67
CA GLU A 154 0.78 -15.37 10.62
C GLU A 154 0.16 -15.33 9.22
N ALA A 155 -1.16 -15.46 9.14
CA ALA A 155 -1.91 -15.33 7.91
C ALA A 155 -3.25 -14.62 8.16
N VAL A 156 -3.48 -13.51 7.45
CA VAL A 156 -4.72 -12.74 7.51
C VAL A 156 -5.37 -12.75 6.14
N ARG A 157 -6.70 -12.91 6.10
CA ARG A 157 -7.48 -12.81 4.86
C ARG A 157 -8.63 -11.85 5.05
N GLY A 158 -8.94 -11.11 4.01
CA GLY A 158 -10.05 -10.16 4.00
C GLY A 158 -10.56 -9.91 2.60
N ALA A 159 -11.74 -9.32 2.53
CA ALA A 159 -12.33 -8.87 1.28
C ALA A 159 -13.23 -7.68 1.53
N PHE A 160 -13.35 -6.81 0.54
CA PHE A 160 -14.30 -5.70 0.54
C PHE A 160 -14.65 -5.31 -0.90
N ALA A 161 -15.76 -4.59 -1.02
CA ALA A 161 -16.14 -3.92 -2.26
C ALA A 161 -16.03 -2.41 -2.06
N ALA A 162 -15.58 -1.72 -3.10
CA ALA A 162 -15.47 -0.27 -3.12
C ALA A 162 -16.16 0.28 -4.37
N ARG A 163 -16.76 1.46 -4.27
CA ARG A 163 -17.39 2.14 -5.41
C ARG A 163 -16.76 3.50 -5.63
N ASP A 164 -16.24 3.74 -6.82
CA ASP A 164 -15.93 5.07 -7.30
C ASP A 164 -17.14 5.63 -8.03
N ILE A 165 -17.92 6.45 -7.31
CA ILE A 165 -19.14 7.07 -7.82
C ILE A 165 -18.81 8.05 -8.95
N GLY A 166 -17.66 8.74 -8.89
CA GLY A 166 -17.29 9.74 -9.90
C GLY A 166 -16.97 9.13 -11.26
N ARG A 167 -16.54 7.87 -11.28
CA ARG A 167 -16.17 7.14 -12.50
C ARG A 167 -17.11 5.97 -12.83
N SER A 168 -18.16 5.77 -12.05
CA SER A 168 -19.07 4.62 -12.13
C SER A 168 -18.36 3.27 -12.13
N VAL A 169 -17.29 3.14 -11.34
CA VAL A 169 -16.52 1.89 -11.21
C VAL A 169 -16.85 1.21 -9.88
N THR A 170 -17.11 -0.09 -9.92
CA THR A 170 -17.14 -0.94 -8.73
C THR A 170 -15.91 -1.82 -8.70
N TYR A 171 -15.16 -1.74 -7.60
CA TYR A 171 -14.03 -2.58 -7.30
C TYR A 171 -14.45 -3.71 -6.36
N GLY A 172 -14.01 -4.92 -6.68
CA GLY A 172 -14.02 -6.06 -5.77
C GLY A 172 -12.57 -6.39 -5.42
N LEU A 173 -12.25 -6.54 -4.14
CA LEU A 173 -10.90 -6.86 -3.69
C LEU A 173 -10.97 -7.94 -2.61
N SER A 174 -10.15 -8.97 -2.79
CA SER A 174 -9.84 -9.95 -1.75
C SER A 174 -8.34 -10.06 -1.59
N PHE A 175 -7.89 -10.27 -0.37
CA PHE A 175 -6.47 -10.28 -0.06
C PHE A 175 -6.09 -11.38 0.92
N ARG A 176 -4.81 -11.75 0.86
CA ARG A 176 -4.11 -12.54 1.86
C ARG A 176 -2.83 -11.80 2.23
N ILE A 177 -2.59 -11.67 3.53
CA ILE A 177 -1.34 -11.20 4.09
C ILE A 177 -0.67 -12.39 4.77
N SER A 178 0.61 -12.59 4.53
CA SER A 178 1.44 -13.54 5.27
C SER A 178 2.76 -12.90 5.67
N TYR A 179 3.34 -13.43 6.74
CA TYR A 179 4.63 -13.00 7.25
C TYR A 179 5.61 -14.17 7.18
N GLN A 180 6.82 -13.89 6.70
CA GLN A 180 7.94 -14.83 6.75
C GLN A 180 9.04 -14.25 7.63
N HIS A 181 9.56 -15.04 8.57
CA HIS A 181 10.68 -14.63 9.39
C HIS A 181 11.94 -14.52 8.53
N VAL A 182 12.65 -13.40 8.63
CA VAL A 182 13.93 -13.18 7.94
C VAL A 182 15.08 -13.22 8.95
N SER A 183 14.99 -12.38 9.98
CA SER A 183 15.95 -12.29 11.09
C SER A 183 15.29 -11.70 12.33
N GLU A 184 16.01 -11.61 13.44
CA GLU A 184 15.49 -10.99 14.67
C GLU A 184 14.95 -9.57 14.38
N GLY A 185 13.71 -9.31 14.79
CA GLY A 185 13.02 -8.04 14.55
C GLY A 185 12.56 -7.78 13.11
N LEU A 186 12.94 -8.62 12.12
CA LEU A 186 12.67 -8.40 10.70
C LEU A 186 11.82 -9.51 10.09
N ARG A 187 10.71 -9.13 9.49
CA ARG A 187 9.82 -10.06 8.77
C ARG A 187 9.63 -9.60 7.34
N ARG A 188 9.45 -10.52 6.41
CA ARG A 188 8.94 -10.20 5.06
C ARG A 188 7.43 -10.28 5.10
N MET A 189 6.77 -9.17 4.78
CA MET A 189 5.32 -9.14 4.57
C MET A 189 5.05 -9.43 3.10
N GLU A 190 4.12 -10.34 2.83
CA GLU A 190 3.62 -10.64 1.50
C GLU A 190 2.12 -10.38 1.45
N VAL A 191 1.67 -9.60 0.48
CA VAL A 191 0.28 -9.23 0.27
C VAL A 191 -0.13 -9.68 -1.12
N GLY A 192 -0.94 -10.74 -1.19
CA GLY A 192 -1.56 -11.21 -2.41
C GLY A 192 -2.97 -10.65 -2.57
N LEU A 193 -3.27 -10.04 -3.71
CA LEU A 193 -4.53 -9.40 -4.04
C LEU A 193 -5.16 -10.10 -5.24
N ALA A 194 -6.41 -10.52 -5.10
CA ALA A 194 -7.28 -10.82 -6.25
C ALA A 194 -8.33 -9.73 -6.36
N PHE A 195 -8.57 -9.25 -7.57
CA PHE A 195 -9.32 -8.03 -7.81
C PHE A 195 -10.25 -8.13 -9.01
N SER A 196 -11.22 -7.23 -9.06
CA SER A 196 -12.07 -6.98 -10.22
C SER A 196 -12.42 -5.49 -10.29
N ALA A 197 -12.47 -4.92 -11.49
CA ALA A 197 -12.96 -3.56 -11.72
C ALA A 197 -14.05 -3.59 -12.79
N THR A 198 -15.28 -3.27 -12.40
CA THR A 198 -16.44 -3.29 -13.30
C THR A 198 -16.99 -1.89 -13.47
N ARG A 199 -17.07 -1.41 -14.71
CA ARG A 199 -17.76 -0.16 -15.03
C ARG A 199 -19.26 -0.44 -15.14
N VAL A 200 -20.05 0.32 -14.39
CA VAL A 200 -21.50 0.32 -14.54
C VAL A 200 -21.80 1.21 -15.75
N GLN A 201 -22.36 0.61 -16.80
CA GLN A 201 -22.87 1.32 -17.98
C GLN A 201 -24.15 2.09 -17.65
#